data_AF-A0A3P9C677-F1
#
_entry.id   AF-A0A3P9C677-F1
#
_cell.length_a   1.000
_cell.length_b   1.000
_cell.length_c   1.000
_cell.angle_alpha   90.00
_cell.angle_beta   90.00
_cell.angle_gamma   90.00
#
_symmetry.space_group_name_H-M   'P 1'
#
loop_
_entity.id
_entity.type
_entity.pdbx_description
1 polymer ?
#
loop_
_entity_poly.entity_id
_entity_poly.type
_entity_poly.pdbx_seq_one_letter_code
_entity_poly.pdbx_strand_id
1 'polypeptide(L)'
;METTRSSFTPEMSKGRTGISYRFLFPGPGLFQCSLTGLVFDVTRESEVTYKTLIWDPLVLQPAHKVAGGPLFGIECPQDSIRQLHLLHCEPEPALVSDSISVVHITDDGMSIIQPLEITETHVVVDVPHLSAFGLVWDLVERFFNYMTKPVRGQVLLFLRNRPRPILSVMLLPGNVPLHDVKVQHAASEYIEAPSFCYFHKGQKYSLSSAPHDFKIQPARAEFFENYGPNYHPTFEIILTTNAEEVMLMVQDPEETRVWEHDLRLPASSSADSPGGSPLQMGNSASAEKLRLARTNFIDKVSNPVLNKLLDELQHVTVLTDAEGEAARAKPRDEKARDLIDMVRKKGAEASSKMIAVFYANDPYLCKELGLL
;
A
#
# COMPACT_ATOMS: atom_id res chain seq x y z
N MET A 1 32.39 6.15 -20.81
CA MET A 1 31.03 5.98 -21.35
C MET A 1 30.14 5.77 -20.16
N GLU A 2 29.25 6.70 -19.84
CA GLU A 2 28.24 6.46 -18.80
C GLU A 2 27.34 5.34 -19.31
N THR A 3 27.35 4.19 -18.64
CA THR A 3 26.44 3.09 -18.96
C THR A 3 25.03 3.56 -18.62
N THR A 4 24.21 3.84 -19.63
CA THR A 4 22.83 4.33 -19.43
C THR A 4 22.03 3.31 -18.62
N ARG A 5 21.55 3.73 -17.45
CA ARG A 5 20.73 2.91 -16.56
C ARG A 5 19.28 2.91 -17.05
N SER A 6 18.73 1.72 -17.33
CA SER A 6 17.32 1.55 -17.71
C SER A 6 16.46 1.23 -16.49
N SER A 7 15.30 1.88 -16.36
CA SER A 7 14.32 1.55 -15.31
C SER A 7 13.39 0.45 -15.78
N PHE A 8 13.05 -0.50 -14.90
CA PHE A 8 12.05 -1.53 -15.15
C PHE A 8 11.11 -1.71 -13.96
N THR A 9 9.91 -2.20 -14.23
CA THR A 9 8.95 -2.60 -13.20
C THR A 9 8.78 -4.12 -13.26
N PRO A 10 9.18 -4.87 -12.22
CA PRO A 10 9.03 -6.31 -12.18
C PRO A 10 7.56 -6.73 -12.06
N GLU A 11 7.26 -7.93 -12.53
CA GLU A 11 6.05 -8.64 -12.16
C GLU A 11 6.09 -9.00 -10.67
N MET A 12 5.02 -8.69 -9.95
CA MET A 12 4.89 -9.00 -8.53
C MET A 12 3.94 -10.18 -8.31
N SER A 13 4.36 -11.13 -7.49
CA SER A 13 3.51 -12.21 -7.01
C SER A 13 3.56 -12.30 -5.49
N LYS A 14 2.41 -12.58 -4.88
CA LYS A 14 2.31 -12.79 -3.43
C LYS A 14 2.51 -14.27 -3.13
N GLY A 15 3.61 -14.60 -2.46
CA GLY A 15 3.88 -15.94 -1.96
C GLY A 15 3.48 -16.11 -0.49
N ARG A 16 3.66 -17.31 0.04
CA ARG A 16 3.48 -17.59 1.49
C ARG A 16 4.54 -16.89 2.35
N THR A 17 5.71 -16.58 1.78
CA THR A 17 6.89 -16.04 2.48
C THR A 17 7.17 -14.58 2.14
N GLY A 18 6.18 -13.83 1.62
CA GLY A 18 6.34 -12.43 1.22
C GLY A 18 6.10 -12.18 -0.27
N ILE A 19 6.63 -11.06 -0.78
CA ILE A 19 6.51 -10.66 -2.18
C ILE A 19 7.69 -11.24 -2.96
N SER A 20 7.39 -11.84 -4.10
CA SER A 20 8.38 -12.22 -5.10
C SER A 20 8.27 -11.29 -6.31
N TYR A 21 9.41 -10.83 -6.77
CA TYR A 21 9.58 -9.98 -7.95
C TYR A 21 10.20 -10.81 -9.06
N ARG A 22 9.74 -10.62 -10.30
CA ARG A 22 10.25 -11.31 -11.48
C ARG A 22 10.38 -10.37 -12.67
N PHE A 23 11.46 -10.49 -13.43
CA PHE A 23 11.64 -9.69 -14.64
C PHE A 23 12.54 -10.41 -15.66
N LEU A 24 12.19 -10.28 -16.94
CA LEU A 24 12.97 -10.76 -18.07
C LEU A 24 13.80 -9.61 -18.65
N PHE A 25 15.12 -9.64 -18.46
CA PHE A 25 16.03 -8.68 -19.06
C PHE A 25 16.15 -8.94 -20.57
N PRO A 26 16.01 -7.92 -21.44
CA PRO A 26 16.03 -8.10 -22.90
C PRO A 26 17.43 -8.33 -23.48
N GLY A 27 18.48 -8.21 -22.68
CA GLY A 27 19.86 -8.26 -23.15
C GLY A 27 20.84 -7.69 -22.13
N PRO A 28 22.10 -7.48 -22.53
CA PRO A 28 23.11 -6.90 -21.66
C PRO A 28 22.79 -5.44 -21.32
N GLY A 29 23.03 -5.03 -20.07
CA GLY A 29 22.81 -3.65 -19.63
C GLY A 29 22.63 -3.51 -18.13
N LEU A 30 22.48 -2.26 -17.69
CA LEU A 30 22.26 -1.89 -16.31
C LEU A 30 20.79 -1.57 -16.06
N PHE A 31 20.11 -2.37 -15.24
CA PHE A 31 18.66 -2.31 -15.05
C PHE A 31 18.29 -2.01 -13.60
N GLN A 32 17.57 -0.93 -13.34
CA GLN A 32 17.09 -0.52 -12.02
C GLN A 32 15.61 -0.86 -11.84
N CYS A 33 15.32 -1.58 -10.76
CA CYS A 33 13.96 -1.85 -10.34
C CYS A 33 13.29 -0.60 -9.79
N SER A 34 12.12 -0.24 -10.33
CA SER A 34 11.31 0.89 -9.88
C SER A 34 10.68 0.69 -8.49
N LEU A 35 10.58 -0.55 -8.00
CA LEU A 35 9.86 -0.88 -6.76
C LEU A 35 10.77 -1.06 -5.54
N THR A 36 12.00 -1.54 -5.75
CA THR A 36 12.98 -1.83 -4.69
C THR A 36 14.24 -0.98 -4.79
N GLY A 37 14.47 -0.33 -5.93
CA GLY A 37 15.70 0.41 -6.21
C GLY A 37 16.90 -0.47 -6.55
N LEU A 38 16.82 -1.80 -6.44
CA LEU A 38 17.91 -2.70 -6.81
C LEU A 38 18.32 -2.49 -8.28
N VAL A 39 19.63 -2.48 -8.52
CA VAL A 39 20.19 -2.42 -9.86
C VAL A 39 20.94 -3.70 -10.17
N PHE A 40 20.73 -4.22 -11.37
CA PHE A 40 21.36 -5.42 -11.90
C PHE A 40 22.23 -5.05 -13.10
N ASP A 41 23.53 -5.37 -13.05
CA ASP A 41 24.40 -5.38 -14.23
C ASP A 41 24.33 -6.76 -14.88
N VAL A 42 23.70 -6.81 -16.06
CA VAL A 42 23.32 -8.05 -16.73
C VAL A 42 24.15 -8.21 -18.00
N THR A 43 24.64 -9.43 -18.25
CA THR A 43 25.54 -9.72 -19.38
C THR A 43 24.84 -10.31 -20.60
N ARG A 44 23.59 -10.77 -20.47
CA ARG A 44 22.79 -11.41 -21.53
C ARG A 44 21.30 -11.47 -21.16
N GLU A 45 20.44 -11.74 -22.15
CA GLU A 45 19.02 -12.00 -21.91
C GLU A 45 18.84 -13.11 -20.86
N SER A 46 18.04 -12.82 -19.83
CA SER A 46 17.90 -13.69 -18.66
C SER A 46 16.73 -13.26 -17.79
N GLU A 47 16.16 -14.20 -17.04
CA GLU A 47 15.08 -13.92 -16.10
C GLU A 47 15.65 -13.90 -14.68
N VAL A 48 15.38 -12.82 -13.95
CA VAL A 48 15.67 -12.74 -12.52
C VAL A 48 14.39 -12.94 -11.73
N THR A 49 14.49 -13.71 -10.66
CA THR A 49 13.50 -13.76 -9.58
C THR A 49 14.17 -13.36 -8.28
N TYR A 50 13.54 -12.51 -7.50
CA TYR A 50 14.07 -12.14 -6.19
C TYR A 50 12.95 -11.80 -5.20
N LYS A 51 13.27 -11.86 -3.91
CA LYS A 51 12.33 -11.60 -2.81
C LYS A 51 13.07 -11.04 -1.60
N THR A 52 12.34 -10.29 -0.77
CA THR A 52 12.85 -9.85 0.53
C THR A 52 12.86 -11.04 1.49
N LEU A 53 13.96 -11.23 2.20
CA LEU A 53 14.15 -12.23 3.24
C LEU A 53 14.17 -11.57 4.61
N ILE A 54 13.94 -12.36 5.64
CA ILE A 54 14.02 -11.91 7.03
C ILE A 54 15.47 -12.01 7.49
N TRP A 55 16.00 -10.93 8.05
CA TRP A 55 17.31 -10.98 8.71
C TRP A 55 17.26 -11.93 9.91
N ASP A 56 18.24 -12.82 10.01
CA ASP A 56 18.51 -13.58 11.23
C ASP A 56 19.53 -12.80 12.09
N PRO A 57 19.13 -12.25 13.25
CA PRO A 57 20.04 -11.54 14.13
C PRO A 57 21.22 -12.40 14.61
N LEU A 58 21.04 -13.73 14.70
CA LEU A 58 22.08 -14.65 15.14
C LEU A 58 23.22 -14.79 14.13
N VAL A 59 22.95 -14.48 12.85
CA VAL A 59 23.96 -14.47 11.79
C VAL A 59 24.82 -13.21 11.84
N LEU A 60 24.22 -12.06 12.17
CA LEU A 60 24.92 -10.77 12.18
C LEU A 60 25.74 -10.50 13.45
N GLN A 61 25.26 -10.97 14.61
CA GLN A 61 25.90 -10.69 15.91
C GLN A 61 27.37 -11.13 15.99
N PRO A 62 27.77 -12.35 15.58
CA PRO A 62 29.16 -12.79 15.65
C PRO A 62 30.08 -11.98 14.75
N ALA A 63 29.56 -11.46 13.64
CA ALA A 63 30.30 -10.65 12.69
C ALA A 63 30.44 -9.17 13.13
N HIS A 64 29.88 -8.78 14.27
CA HIS A 64 29.80 -7.39 14.74
C HIS A 64 29.18 -6.46 13.69
N LYS A 65 28.17 -6.97 12.96
CA LYS A 65 27.47 -6.23 11.92
C LYS A 65 26.04 -5.92 12.32
N VAL A 66 25.47 -4.88 11.73
CA VAL A 66 24.04 -4.55 11.82
C VAL A 66 23.46 -4.32 10.42
N ALA A 67 22.19 -4.68 10.22
CA ALA A 67 21.52 -4.48 8.94
C ALA A 67 21.49 -2.99 8.53
N GLY A 68 21.74 -2.73 7.26
CA GLY A 68 21.70 -1.41 6.62
C GLY A 68 20.65 -1.29 5.52
N GLY A 69 19.85 -2.35 5.32
CA GLY A 69 18.86 -2.44 4.28
C GLY A 69 18.11 -3.77 4.32
N PRO A 70 17.16 -3.97 3.40
CA PRO A 70 16.53 -5.27 3.20
C PRO A 70 17.56 -6.33 2.79
N LEU A 71 17.29 -7.59 3.18
CA LEU A 71 18.00 -8.76 2.68
C LEU A 71 17.25 -9.29 1.46
N PHE A 72 17.93 -9.48 0.33
CA PHE A 72 17.31 -9.97 -0.91
C PHE A 72 17.85 -11.33 -1.28
N GLY A 73 16.97 -12.32 -1.37
CA GLY A 73 17.28 -13.60 -2.03
C GLY A 73 17.07 -13.43 -3.53
N ILE A 74 18.13 -13.64 -4.32
CA ILE A 74 18.17 -13.38 -5.75
C ILE A 74 18.54 -14.68 -6.47
N GLU A 75 17.77 -15.01 -7.51
CA GLU A 75 17.94 -16.18 -8.34
C GLU A 75 17.91 -15.76 -9.81
N CYS A 76 18.88 -16.21 -10.60
CA CYS A 76 18.88 -16.07 -12.06
C CYS A 76 19.54 -17.32 -12.64
N PRO A 77 18.75 -18.30 -13.14
CA PRO A 77 19.26 -19.59 -13.59
C PRO A 77 20.35 -19.52 -14.68
N GLN A 78 20.41 -18.41 -15.41
CA GLN A 78 21.37 -18.18 -16.49
C GLN A 78 22.72 -17.62 -15.99
N ASP A 79 22.87 -17.34 -14.69
CA ASP A 79 24.06 -16.73 -14.06
C ASP A 79 24.58 -15.51 -14.84
N SER A 80 23.65 -14.68 -15.29
CA SER A 80 23.92 -13.55 -16.19
C SER A 80 24.25 -12.25 -15.44
N ILE A 81 23.97 -12.19 -14.15
CA ILE A 81 24.12 -11.00 -13.31
C ILE A 81 25.55 -10.93 -12.81
N ARG A 82 26.28 -9.90 -13.24
CA ARG A 82 27.68 -9.69 -12.88
C ARG A 82 27.82 -8.85 -11.61
N GLN A 83 27.03 -7.79 -11.50
CA GLN A 83 27.10 -6.85 -10.38
C GLN A 83 25.70 -6.54 -9.85
N LEU A 84 25.66 -6.26 -8.55
CA LEU A 84 24.47 -5.77 -7.86
C LEU A 84 24.76 -4.40 -7.29
N HIS A 85 23.79 -3.49 -7.45
CA HIS A 85 23.83 -2.21 -6.76
C HIS A 85 22.69 -2.16 -5.74
N LEU A 86 23.05 -2.07 -4.46
CA LEU A 86 22.10 -2.05 -3.35
C LEU A 86 21.88 -0.62 -2.85
N LEU A 87 20.62 -0.20 -2.78
CA LEU A 87 20.20 1.12 -2.34
C LEU A 87 20.50 1.33 -0.85
N HIS A 88 21.27 2.37 -0.51
CA HIS A 88 21.56 2.77 0.87
C HIS A 88 20.80 4.03 1.29
N CYS A 89 20.75 4.28 2.60
CA CYS A 89 20.12 5.45 3.19
C CYS A 89 21.09 6.59 3.54
N GLU A 90 22.37 6.47 3.19
CA GLU A 90 23.38 7.46 3.57
C GLU A 90 23.28 8.78 2.79
N PRO A 91 23.15 9.93 3.47
CA PRO A 91 23.20 11.24 2.83
C PRO A 91 24.60 11.61 2.34
N GLU A 92 25.63 11.19 3.10
CA GLU A 92 27.05 11.52 2.85
C GLU A 92 27.89 10.23 2.77
N PRO A 93 27.76 9.44 1.69
CA PRO A 93 28.40 8.12 1.57
C PRO A 93 29.93 8.16 1.65
N ALA A 94 30.55 9.26 1.22
CA ALA A 94 32.00 9.44 1.28
C ALA A 94 32.56 9.43 2.71
N LEU A 95 31.74 9.73 3.73
CA LEU A 95 32.17 9.73 5.13
C LEU A 95 32.01 8.38 5.82
N VAL A 96 31.47 7.39 5.12
CA VAL A 96 31.06 6.09 5.67
C VAL A 96 31.51 4.94 4.77
N SER A 97 32.42 5.20 3.83
CA SER A 97 32.88 4.23 2.84
C SER A 97 33.49 2.99 3.46
N ASP A 98 34.15 3.16 4.60
CA ASP A 98 34.90 2.11 5.28
C ASP A 98 33.99 1.27 6.20
N SER A 99 32.78 1.77 6.49
CA SER A 99 31.86 1.20 7.49
C SER A 99 30.71 0.39 6.88
N ILE A 100 30.50 0.50 5.56
CA ILE A 100 29.42 -0.18 4.84
C ILE A 100 29.97 -1.36 4.05
N SER A 101 29.28 -2.49 4.13
CA SER A 101 29.65 -3.69 3.37
C SER A 101 28.40 -4.44 2.92
N VAL A 102 28.57 -5.43 2.05
CA VAL A 102 27.49 -6.32 1.62
C VAL A 102 27.71 -7.70 2.23
N VAL A 103 26.69 -8.26 2.84
CA VAL A 103 26.69 -9.66 3.24
C VAL A 103 26.17 -10.50 2.10
N HIS A 104 26.79 -11.66 1.94
CA HIS A 104 26.39 -12.71 1.03
C HIS A 104 26.19 -14.01 1.81
N ILE A 105 24.94 -14.52 1.86
CA ILE A 105 24.54 -15.69 2.64
C ILE A 105 24.16 -16.81 1.69
N THR A 106 24.87 -17.93 1.82
CA THR A 106 24.73 -19.14 1.01
C THR A 106 24.42 -20.33 1.92
N ASP A 107 24.23 -21.51 1.34
CA ASP A 107 24.09 -22.75 2.10
C ASP A 107 25.36 -23.09 2.93
N ASP A 108 26.53 -22.58 2.51
CA ASP A 108 27.81 -22.74 3.21
C ASP A 108 28.01 -21.71 4.33
N GLY A 109 27.11 -20.72 4.44
CA GLY A 109 27.09 -19.72 5.50
C GLY A 109 27.24 -18.28 5.02
N MET A 110 27.66 -17.41 5.94
CA MET A 110 27.76 -15.97 5.73
C MET A 110 29.17 -15.56 5.31
N SER A 111 29.26 -14.71 4.29
CA SER A 111 30.49 -14.03 3.87
C SER A 111 30.27 -12.52 3.73
N ILE A 112 31.35 -11.73 3.80
CA ILE A 112 31.32 -10.28 3.64
C ILE A 112 32.01 -9.93 2.32
N ILE A 113 31.31 -9.19 1.47
CA ILE A 113 31.80 -8.63 0.21
C ILE A 113 32.07 -7.15 0.43
N GLN A 114 33.29 -6.73 0.07
CA GLN A 114 33.67 -5.33 0.12
C GLN A 114 33.09 -4.58 -1.08
N PRO A 115 32.56 -3.37 -0.89
CA PRO A 115 32.10 -2.52 -2.00
C PRO A 115 33.20 -2.29 -3.03
N LEU A 116 32.85 -2.37 -4.31
CA LEU A 116 33.69 -1.87 -5.41
C LEU A 116 33.62 -0.34 -5.48
N GLU A 117 32.42 0.18 -5.28
CA GLU A 117 32.10 1.59 -5.34
C GLU A 117 30.90 1.88 -4.43
N ILE A 118 30.91 3.04 -3.78
CA ILE A 118 29.76 3.56 -3.06
C ILE A 118 29.41 4.90 -3.70
N THR A 119 28.32 4.89 -4.45
CA THR A 119 27.79 6.06 -5.14
C THR A 119 26.95 6.92 -4.18
N GLU A 120 26.34 7.99 -4.67
CA GLU A 120 25.42 8.82 -3.86
C GLU A 120 24.18 8.06 -3.35
N THR A 121 23.85 6.92 -3.95
CA THR A 121 22.60 6.20 -3.69
C THR A 121 22.78 4.69 -3.52
N HIS A 122 23.80 4.08 -4.13
CA HIS A 122 23.97 2.64 -4.14
C HIS A 122 25.40 2.22 -3.78
N VAL A 123 25.49 1.06 -3.12
CA VAL A 123 26.73 0.28 -2.97
C VAL A 123 26.80 -0.74 -4.10
N VAL A 124 27.90 -0.75 -4.84
CA VAL A 124 28.14 -1.65 -5.97
C VAL A 124 29.05 -2.80 -5.54
N VAL A 125 28.66 -4.03 -5.86
CA VAL A 125 29.46 -5.24 -5.60
C VAL A 125 29.45 -6.18 -6.80
N ASP A 126 30.57 -6.87 -7.01
CA ASP A 126 30.60 -8.05 -7.88
C ASP A 126 29.82 -9.19 -7.22
N VAL A 127 29.10 -9.95 -8.05
CA VAL A 127 28.33 -11.13 -7.64
C VAL A 127 29.23 -12.36 -7.78
N PRO A 128 29.63 -13.03 -6.68
CA PRO A 128 30.40 -14.26 -6.77
C PRO A 128 29.53 -15.41 -7.34
N HIS A 129 28.33 -15.53 -6.80
CA HIS A 129 27.22 -16.35 -7.29
C HIS A 129 25.93 -15.83 -6.67
N LEU A 130 24.77 -16.19 -7.22
CA LEU A 130 23.50 -15.65 -6.75
C LEU A 130 22.94 -16.42 -5.56
N SER A 131 22.60 -15.69 -4.50
CA SER A 131 21.98 -16.20 -3.28
C SER A 131 21.32 -15.03 -2.51
N ALA A 132 21.51 -14.91 -1.20
CA ALA A 132 21.01 -13.79 -0.40
C ALA A 132 22.06 -12.67 -0.23
N PHE A 133 21.67 -11.43 -0.54
CA PHE A 133 22.51 -10.24 -0.43
C PHE A 133 21.84 -9.14 0.40
N GLY A 134 22.59 -8.49 1.29
CA GLY A 134 22.05 -7.40 2.10
C GLY A 134 23.12 -6.44 2.56
N LEU A 135 22.77 -5.16 2.65
CA LEU A 135 23.66 -4.13 3.20
C LEU A 135 23.83 -4.35 4.71
N VAL A 136 25.06 -4.23 5.18
CA VAL A 136 25.39 -4.21 6.59
C VAL A 136 26.39 -3.13 6.92
N TRP A 137 26.48 -2.87 8.21
CA TRP A 137 27.35 -1.88 8.79
C TRP A 137 28.17 -2.45 9.92
N ASP A 138 29.40 -1.98 10.07
CA ASP A 138 30.20 -2.22 11.26
C ASP A 138 29.55 -1.62 12.50
N LEU A 139 29.28 -2.45 13.51
CA LEU A 139 28.59 -2.03 14.72
C LEU A 139 29.37 -0.94 15.46
N VAL A 140 30.70 -1.06 15.53
CA VAL A 140 31.58 -0.11 16.24
C VAL A 140 31.64 1.24 15.52
N GLU A 141 31.94 1.24 14.22
CA GLU A 141 32.05 2.47 13.43
C GLU A 141 30.69 3.14 13.26
N ARG A 142 29.64 2.32 13.09
CA ARG A 142 28.28 2.82 13.06
C ARG A 142 27.94 3.46 14.39
N PHE A 143 28.27 2.88 15.55
CA PHE A 143 27.92 3.46 16.87
C PHE A 143 28.42 4.91 17.05
N PHE A 144 29.61 5.27 16.57
CA PHE A 144 30.10 6.66 16.64
C PHE A 144 29.36 7.61 15.68
N ASN A 145 29.03 7.14 14.47
CA ASN A 145 28.22 7.88 13.50
C ASN A 145 26.69 7.87 13.87
N TYR A 146 26.25 6.89 14.65
CA TYR A 146 24.86 6.50 14.96
C TYR A 146 24.07 7.61 15.62
N MET A 147 24.72 8.33 16.54
CA MET A 147 24.06 9.31 17.41
C MET A 147 24.03 10.71 16.80
N THR A 148 24.77 10.95 15.72
CA THR A 148 25.04 12.32 15.24
C THR A 148 24.67 12.53 13.78
N LYS A 149 24.68 11.50 12.93
CA LYS A 149 24.38 11.65 11.51
C LYS A 149 22.95 11.21 11.17
N PRO A 150 22.24 11.95 10.31
CA PRO A 150 20.94 11.53 9.82
C PRO A 150 21.07 10.44 8.76
N VAL A 151 20.01 9.66 8.59
CA VAL A 151 19.80 8.73 7.48
C VAL A 151 18.59 9.18 6.66
N ARG A 152 18.61 8.89 5.35
CA ARG A 152 17.45 9.07 4.47
C ARG A 152 16.34 8.14 4.93
N GLY A 153 15.26 8.73 5.43
CA GLY A 153 14.06 8.06 5.87
C GLY A 153 12.87 8.32 4.96
N GLN A 154 11.75 7.70 5.30
CA GLN A 154 10.46 7.92 4.67
C GLN A 154 9.32 7.90 5.71
N VAL A 155 8.30 8.72 5.47
CA VAL A 155 7.03 8.72 6.21
C VAL A 155 5.97 8.08 5.33
N LEU A 156 5.39 6.97 5.78
CA LEU A 156 4.30 6.28 5.09
C LEU A 156 2.99 6.39 5.84
N LEU A 157 1.90 6.55 5.10
CA LEU A 157 0.56 6.80 5.63
C LEU A 157 -0.40 5.70 5.19
N PHE A 158 -1.09 5.12 6.17
CA PHE A 158 -2.09 4.07 5.95
C PHE A 158 -3.37 4.36 6.73
N LEU A 159 -4.47 4.56 6.01
CA LEU A 159 -5.79 4.82 6.58
C LEU A 159 -6.56 3.50 6.77
N ARG A 160 -6.96 3.23 8.02
CA ARG A 160 -7.84 2.11 8.35
C ARG A 160 -9.26 2.62 8.51
N ASN A 161 -10.11 2.28 7.53
CA ASN A 161 -11.53 2.61 7.55
C ASN A 161 -12.27 1.67 8.52
N ARG A 162 -12.52 2.19 9.73
CA ARG A 162 -13.32 1.61 10.80
C ARG A 162 -14.40 2.62 11.18
N PRO A 163 -15.42 2.27 12.00
CA PRO A 163 -16.41 3.25 12.50
C PRO A 163 -15.78 4.51 13.11
N ARG A 164 -14.54 4.42 13.58
CA ARG A 164 -13.64 5.56 13.83
C ARG A 164 -12.39 5.37 12.97
N PRO A 165 -12.16 6.20 11.93
CA PRO A 165 -10.99 6.05 11.08
C PRO A 165 -9.70 6.23 11.87
N ILE A 166 -8.71 5.36 11.60
CA ILE A 166 -7.38 5.46 12.22
C ILE A 166 -6.33 5.61 11.15
N LEU A 167 -5.60 6.71 11.20
CA LEU A 167 -4.44 6.93 10.36
C LEU A 167 -3.19 6.39 11.04
N SER A 168 -2.49 5.50 10.35
CA SER A 168 -1.24 4.91 10.80
C SER A 168 -0.10 5.62 10.10
N VAL A 169 0.85 6.15 10.87
CA VAL A 169 2.04 6.85 10.37
C VAL A 169 3.27 6.02 10.71
N MET A 170 4.06 5.66 9.70
CA MET A 170 5.26 4.85 9.84
C MET A 170 6.49 5.66 9.46
N LEU A 171 7.47 5.72 10.36
CA LEU A 171 8.80 6.22 10.07
C LEU A 171 9.69 5.02 9.75
N LEU A 172 10.19 4.94 8.51
CA LEU A 172 11.01 3.82 8.04
C LEU A 172 12.28 4.33 7.34
N PRO A 173 13.33 3.52 7.23
CA PRO A 173 14.45 3.81 6.32
C PRO A 173 13.96 3.94 4.87
N GLY A 174 14.54 4.87 4.11
CA GLY A 174 14.15 5.16 2.73
C GLY A 174 14.38 4.03 1.72
N ASN A 175 15.21 3.03 2.07
CA ASN A 175 15.48 1.85 1.24
C ASN A 175 14.57 0.65 1.57
N VAL A 176 13.57 0.82 2.45
CA VAL A 176 12.52 -0.19 2.66
C VAL A 176 11.52 -0.17 1.49
N PRO A 177 11.29 -1.30 0.79
CA PRO A 177 10.34 -1.34 -0.32
C PRO A 177 8.90 -1.07 0.12
N LEU A 178 8.26 -0.04 -0.46
CA LEU A 178 6.87 0.34 -0.15
C LEU A 178 5.89 -0.84 -0.34
N HIS A 179 6.13 -1.69 -1.34
CA HIS A 179 5.23 -2.80 -1.65
C HIS A 179 5.20 -3.86 -0.55
N ASP A 180 6.34 -4.11 0.09
CA ASP A 180 6.44 -5.03 1.25
C ASP A 180 5.61 -4.51 2.42
N VAL A 181 5.66 -3.19 2.67
CA VAL A 181 4.84 -2.54 3.70
C VAL A 181 3.34 -2.62 3.33
N LYS A 182 2.97 -2.31 2.08
CA LYS A 182 1.58 -2.37 1.59
C LYS A 182 0.96 -3.75 1.76
N VAL A 183 1.72 -4.83 1.56
CA VAL A 183 1.20 -6.20 1.72
C VAL A 183 0.86 -6.53 3.17
N GLN A 184 1.65 -6.05 4.14
CA GLN A 184 1.34 -6.22 5.56
C GLN A 184 0.13 -5.39 6.01
N HIS A 185 -0.12 -4.28 5.31
CA HIS A 185 -1.23 -3.36 5.58
C HIS A 185 -2.35 -3.45 4.52
N ALA A 186 -2.58 -4.65 3.94
CA ALA A 186 -3.53 -4.82 2.84
C ALA A 186 -5.00 -4.48 3.17
N ALA A 187 -5.35 -4.38 4.46
CA ALA A 187 -6.67 -3.94 4.92
C ALA A 187 -6.78 -2.41 5.10
N SER A 188 -5.69 -1.68 4.88
CA SER A 188 -5.59 -0.24 4.99
C SER A 188 -5.43 0.38 3.60
N GLU A 189 -5.95 1.58 3.42
CA GLU A 189 -5.72 2.39 2.24
C GLU A 189 -4.38 3.13 2.37
N TYR A 190 -3.48 2.95 1.41
CA TYR A 190 -2.24 3.72 1.34
C TYR A 190 -2.53 5.12 0.81
N ILE A 191 -2.14 6.15 1.56
CA ILE A 191 -2.24 7.54 1.11
C ILE A 191 -0.90 7.96 0.51
N GLU A 192 -0.94 8.33 -0.77
CA GLU A 192 0.24 8.87 -1.44
C GLU A 192 0.55 10.28 -0.92
N ALA A 193 1.77 10.46 -0.43
CA ALA A 193 2.28 11.72 0.09
C ALA A 193 3.78 11.83 -0.23
N PRO A 194 4.33 13.05 -0.32
CA PRO A 194 5.77 13.25 -0.28
C PRO A 194 6.32 12.54 0.96
N SER A 195 7.16 11.51 0.77
CA SER A 195 7.50 10.60 1.87
C SER A 195 8.90 10.83 2.42
N PHE A 196 9.87 11.20 1.58
CA PHE A 196 11.28 11.22 1.96
C PHE A 196 11.66 12.40 2.86
N CYS A 197 12.44 12.11 3.90
CA CYS A 197 13.00 13.08 4.85
C CYS A 197 14.25 12.49 5.52
N TYR A 198 14.74 13.11 6.59
CA TYR A 198 15.92 12.67 7.32
C TYR A 198 15.59 12.35 8.78
N PHE A 199 16.08 11.20 9.26
CA PHE A 199 15.92 10.77 10.64
C PHE A 199 17.26 10.44 11.29
N HIS A 200 17.36 10.66 12.59
CA HIS A 200 18.48 10.21 13.41
C HIS A 200 18.09 8.93 14.15
N LYS A 201 18.99 7.95 14.11
CA LYS A 201 18.76 6.66 14.77
C LYS A 201 18.78 6.81 16.28
N GLY A 202 17.83 6.19 16.97
CA GLY A 202 17.67 6.31 18.41
C GLY A 202 17.05 7.63 18.88
N GLN A 203 16.79 8.56 17.96
CA GLN A 203 16.13 9.82 18.28
C GLN A 203 14.63 9.62 18.44
N LYS A 204 14.04 10.30 19.43
CA LYS A 204 12.60 10.30 19.66
C LYS A 204 11.95 11.42 18.86
N TYR A 205 10.98 11.05 18.04
CA TYR A 205 10.14 11.97 17.29
C TYR A 205 8.76 12.08 17.93
N SER A 206 8.06 13.18 17.69
CA SER A 206 6.63 13.34 17.96
C SER A 206 5.88 13.58 16.66
N LEU A 207 4.62 13.18 16.64
CA LEU A 207 3.68 13.50 15.58
C LEU A 207 2.66 14.50 16.13
N SER A 208 2.45 15.60 15.41
CA SER A 208 1.42 16.59 15.71
C SER A 208 0.53 16.81 14.49
N SER A 209 -0.66 17.32 14.74
CA SER A 209 -1.66 17.61 13.72
C SER A 209 -2.19 19.03 13.87
N ALA A 210 -2.59 19.66 12.78
CA ALA A 210 -3.48 20.82 12.80
C ALA A 210 -4.77 20.45 12.05
N PRO A 211 -5.96 20.50 12.71
CA PRO A 211 -6.20 20.91 14.10
C PRO A 211 -5.60 19.96 15.18
N HIS A 212 -5.38 20.50 16.38
CA HIS A 212 -4.72 19.81 17.52
C HIS A 212 -5.66 18.95 18.38
N ASP A 213 -6.88 18.68 17.90
CA ASP A 213 -7.93 17.95 18.60
C ASP A 213 -7.83 16.43 18.43
N PHE A 214 -6.99 15.96 17.52
CA PHE A 214 -6.81 14.52 17.30
C PHE A 214 -6.00 13.85 18.41
N LYS A 215 -6.45 12.66 18.80
CA LYS A 215 -5.70 11.82 19.73
C LYS A 215 -4.61 11.07 18.96
N ILE A 216 -3.35 11.41 19.26
CA ILE A 216 -2.15 10.80 18.69
C ILE A 216 -1.49 9.90 19.74
N GLN A 217 -1.14 8.67 19.37
CA GLN A 217 -0.45 7.73 20.25
C GLN A 217 0.65 6.95 19.50
N PRO A 218 1.82 6.71 20.13
CA PRO A 218 2.28 7.31 21.38
C PRO A 218 2.59 8.81 21.23
N ALA A 219 2.81 9.53 22.33
CA ALA A 219 3.17 10.95 22.28
C ALA A 219 4.55 11.18 21.62
N ARG A 220 5.48 10.27 21.87
CA ARG A 220 6.81 10.22 21.24
C ARG A 220 7.19 8.78 20.97
N ALA A 221 7.89 8.54 19.88
CA ALA A 221 8.41 7.23 19.49
C ALA A 221 9.86 7.35 19.02
N GLU A 222 10.66 6.35 19.33
CA GLU A 222 12.05 6.28 18.89
C GLU A 222 12.12 5.78 17.44
N PHE A 223 12.89 6.45 16.60
CA PHE A 223 13.22 5.96 15.26
C PHE A 223 14.32 4.91 15.34
N PHE A 224 14.05 3.74 14.79
CA PHE A 224 15.03 2.69 14.58
C PHE A 224 14.88 2.13 13.17
N GLU A 225 15.99 1.62 12.64
CA GLU A 225 16.03 1.10 11.27
C GLU A 225 15.36 -0.27 11.21
N ASN A 226 14.07 -0.27 10.87
CA ASN A 226 13.26 -1.47 10.75
C ASN A 226 13.27 -1.98 9.30
N TYR A 227 13.90 -3.12 9.06
CA TYR A 227 13.92 -3.83 7.77
C TYR A 227 13.02 -5.07 7.76
N GLY A 228 12.01 -5.09 8.62
CA GLY A 228 11.09 -6.20 8.80
C GLY A 228 11.50 -7.17 9.92
N PRO A 229 10.76 -8.28 10.09
CA PRO A 229 9.67 -8.73 9.23
C PRO A 229 8.35 -8.00 9.47
N ASN A 230 8.22 -7.20 10.53
CA ASN A 230 6.96 -6.53 10.87
C ASN A 230 7.10 -5.01 10.78
N TYR A 231 6.28 -4.39 9.94
CA TYR A 231 6.21 -2.93 9.82
C TYR A 231 5.06 -2.38 10.67
N HIS A 232 5.35 -2.11 11.94
CA HIS A 232 4.37 -1.53 12.85
C HIS A 232 4.24 -0.01 12.65
N PRO A 233 3.03 0.56 12.80
CA PRO A 233 2.86 2.01 12.88
C PRO A 233 3.75 2.61 13.98
N THR A 234 4.47 3.68 13.65
CA THR A 234 5.22 4.46 14.64
C THR A 234 4.27 5.32 15.47
N PHE A 235 3.24 5.87 14.82
CA PHE A 235 2.15 6.60 15.46
C PHE A 235 0.80 6.19 14.86
N GLU A 236 -0.24 6.34 15.67
CA GLU A 236 -1.63 6.22 15.27
C GLU A 236 -2.38 7.50 15.64
N ILE A 237 -3.20 7.98 14.72
CA ILE A 237 -4.09 9.12 14.91
C ILE A 237 -5.53 8.63 14.77
N ILE A 238 -6.35 8.85 15.80
CA ILE A 238 -7.79 8.60 15.71
C ILE A 238 -8.46 9.86 15.16
N LEU A 239 -9.04 9.76 13.97
CA LEU A 239 -9.71 10.86 13.31
C LEU A 239 -11.15 10.96 13.85
N THR A 240 -11.36 11.90 14.77
CA THR A 240 -12.65 12.09 15.49
C THR A 240 -13.51 13.23 14.95
N THR A 241 -12.95 14.07 14.08
CA THR A 241 -13.56 15.32 13.60
C THR A 241 -13.90 15.21 12.12
N ASN A 242 -14.95 15.90 11.66
CA ASN A 242 -15.33 16.06 10.26
C ASN A 242 -14.37 16.99 9.48
N ALA A 243 -13.09 17.05 9.89
CA ALA A 243 -12.11 17.91 9.27
C ALA A 243 -11.82 17.36 7.86
N GLU A 244 -12.08 18.16 6.85
CA GLU A 244 -11.79 17.80 5.45
C GLU A 244 -10.27 17.79 5.19
N GLU A 245 -9.52 18.64 5.90
CA GLU A 245 -8.08 18.77 5.80
C GLU A 245 -7.40 18.67 7.16
N VAL A 246 -6.31 17.90 7.22
CA VAL A 246 -5.47 17.72 8.41
C VAL A 246 -4.01 17.86 8.02
N MET A 247 -3.33 18.88 8.53
CA MET A 247 -1.88 18.99 8.40
C MET A 247 -1.21 18.07 9.41
N LEU A 248 -0.35 17.16 8.96
CA LEU A 248 0.50 16.36 9.83
C LEU A 248 1.92 16.90 9.84
N MET A 249 2.54 16.86 11.02
CA MET A 249 3.93 17.29 11.21
C MET A 249 4.67 16.27 12.06
N VAL A 250 5.77 15.72 11.53
CA VAL A 250 6.73 14.95 12.32
C VAL A 250 7.79 15.92 12.84
N GLN A 251 8.01 15.91 14.15
CA GLN A 251 8.90 16.84 14.84
C GLN A 251 9.98 16.10 15.61
N ASP A 252 11.16 16.69 15.64
CA ASP A 252 12.29 16.23 16.44
C ASP A 252 12.17 16.68 17.92
N PRO A 253 13.13 16.31 18.80
CA PRO A 253 13.12 16.74 20.20
C PRO A 253 13.19 18.25 20.43
N GLU A 254 13.70 19.01 19.46
CA GLU A 254 13.81 20.48 19.47
C GLU A 254 12.54 21.14 18.89
N GLU A 255 11.51 20.34 18.59
CA GLU A 255 10.25 20.73 17.95
C GLU A 255 10.38 21.24 16.51
N THR A 256 11.54 21.02 15.88
CA THR A 256 11.76 21.31 14.47
C THR A 256 10.97 20.33 13.62
N ARG A 257 10.25 20.85 12.62
CA ARG A 257 9.46 20.04 11.68
C ARG A 257 10.39 19.39 10.67
N VAL A 258 10.59 18.08 10.80
CA VAL A 258 11.43 17.30 9.86
C VAL A 258 10.65 16.82 8.65
N TRP A 259 9.32 16.79 8.75
CA TRP A 259 8.40 16.45 7.67
C TRP A 259 7.02 17.03 7.97
N GLU A 260 6.34 17.56 6.97
CA GLU A 260 4.95 18.02 7.07
C GLU A 260 4.17 17.77 5.78
N HIS A 261 2.87 17.51 5.90
CA HIS A 261 2.00 17.29 4.75
C HIS A 261 0.52 17.53 5.08
N ASP A 262 -0.19 18.19 4.15
CA ASP A 262 -1.63 18.42 4.22
C ASP A 262 -2.41 17.23 3.65
N LEU A 263 -3.20 16.58 4.51
CA LEU A 263 -4.03 15.44 4.14
C LEU A 263 -5.47 15.85 3.89
N ARG A 264 -6.00 15.45 2.74
CA ARG A 264 -7.45 15.47 2.50
C ARG A 264 -8.06 14.18 2.99
N LEU A 265 -8.92 14.28 4.00
CA LEU A 265 -9.65 13.14 4.52
C LEU A 265 -10.92 12.92 3.67
N PRO A 266 -11.27 11.67 3.37
CA PRO A 266 -12.55 11.38 2.73
C PRO A 266 -13.69 11.85 3.64
N ALA A 267 -14.59 12.69 3.13
CA ALA A 267 -15.66 13.30 3.92
C ALA A 267 -16.52 12.26 4.65
N SER A 268 -16.69 12.43 5.96
CA SER A 268 -17.63 11.67 6.77
C SER A 268 -19.06 12.15 6.50
N SER A 269 -19.86 11.34 5.81
CA SER A 269 -21.27 11.64 5.55
C SER A 269 -22.11 11.48 6.83
N SER A 270 -22.19 12.51 7.67
CA SER A 270 -23.14 12.61 8.79
C SER A 270 -24.35 13.47 8.41
N ALA A 271 -25.52 12.85 8.41
CA ALA A 271 -26.82 13.48 8.24
C ALA A 271 -27.15 14.37 9.45
N ASP A 272 -27.61 15.61 9.20
CA ASP A 272 -28.60 16.29 10.03
C ASP A 272 -29.25 17.43 9.23
N SER A 273 -30.58 17.45 9.20
CA SER A 273 -31.43 18.54 8.71
C SER A 273 -32.28 19.03 9.88
N PRO A 274 -32.62 20.33 9.95
CA PRO A 274 -34.03 20.64 9.66
C PRO A 274 -34.26 22.00 8.98
N GLY A 275 -35.15 21.98 7.98
CA GLY A 275 -36.09 23.08 7.71
C GLY A 275 -35.76 24.00 6.54
N GLY A 276 -36.45 23.79 5.41
CA GLY A 276 -36.87 24.90 4.54
C GLY A 276 -36.32 24.94 3.11
N SER A 277 -36.73 23.96 2.31
CA SER A 277 -36.85 23.99 0.83
C SER A 277 -35.59 23.65 0.01
N PRO A 278 -35.73 22.81 -1.04
CA PRO A 278 -34.61 22.03 -1.56
C PRO A 278 -34.11 22.58 -2.90
N LEU A 279 -32.83 22.92 -2.96
CA LEU A 279 -32.07 22.86 -4.21
C LEU A 279 -31.13 21.67 -4.14
N GLN A 280 -31.60 20.61 -4.78
CA GLN A 280 -30.99 19.31 -4.89
C GLN A 280 -29.73 19.34 -5.77
N MET A 281 -28.65 18.73 -5.32
CA MET A 281 -27.75 18.00 -6.23
C MET A 281 -26.99 16.91 -5.44
N GLY A 282 -27.43 15.66 -5.59
CA GLY A 282 -26.82 14.48 -4.96
C GLY A 282 -27.61 13.17 -5.10
N ASN A 283 -28.93 13.23 -5.33
CA ASN A 283 -29.81 12.05 -5.33
C ASN A 283 -30.01 11.34 -6.69
N SER A 284 -29.12 11.47 -7.68
CA SER A 284 -29.35 10.87 -9.02
C SER A 284 -28.56 9.59 -9.33
N ALA A 285 -27.53 9.22 -8.55
CA ALA A 285 -26.59 8.18 -8.98
C ALA A 285 -27.19 6.76 -9.06
N SER A 286 -27.90 6.27 -8.04
CA SER A 286 -28.42 4.90 -8.03
C SER A 286 -29.63 4.69 -8.95
N ALA A 287 -30.49 5.71 -9.09
CA ALA A 287 -31.61 5.67 -10.02
C ALA A 287 -31.14 5.75 -11.49
N GLU A 288 -30.07 6.50 -11.77
CA GLU A 288 -29.43 6.51 -13.09
C GLU A 288 -28.69 5.20 -13.39
N LYS A 289 -27.99 4.59 -12.41
CA LYS A 289 -27.38 3.26 -12.55
C LYS A 289 -28.44 2.20 -12.92
N LEU A 290 -29.59 2.17 -12.23
CA LEU A 290 -30.70 1.27 -12.59
C LEU A 290 -31.34 1.62 -13.95
N ARG A 291 -31.41 2.91 -14.31
CA ARG A 291 -31.93 3.34 -15.63
C ARG A 291 -31.04 2.81 -16.77
N LEU A 292 -29.72 2.89 -16.62
CA LEU A 292 -28.75 2.41 -17.59
C LEU A 292 -28.71 0.87 -17.66
N ALA A 293 -28.82 0.19 -16.52
CA ALA A 293 -28.82 -1.27 -16.46
C ALA A 293 -30.16 -1.91 -16.88
N ARG A 294 -31.23 -1.12 -17.04
CA ARG A 294 -32.60 -1.60 -17.22
C ARG A 294 -32.78 -2.61 -18.35
N THR A 295 -32.25 -2.34 -19.54
CA THR A 295 -32.45 -3.21 -20.70
C THR A 295 -31.78 -4.57 -20.48
N ASN A 296 -30.56 -4.56 -19.96
CA ASN A 296 -29.79 -5.77 -19.69
C ASN A 296 -30.33 -6.53 -18.46
N PHE A 297 -30.87 -5.82 -17.47
CA PHE A 297 -31.56 -6.41 -16.33
C PHE A 297 -32.78 -7.22 -16.80
N ILE A 298 -33.65 -6.64 -17.63
CA ILE A 298 -34.86 -7.31 -18.14
C ILE A 298 -34.49 -8.57 -18.94
N ASP A 299 -33.47 -8.49 -19.80
CA ASP A 299 -33.05 -9.58 -20.67
C ASP A 299 -32.41 -10.76 -19.90
N LYS A 300 -31.60 -10.46 -18.87
CA LYS A 300 -30.72 -11.45 -18.22
C LYS A 300 -31.19 -11.95 -16.85
N VAL A 301 -32.07 -11.23 -16.14
CA VAL A 301 -32.48 -11.61 -14.78
C VAL A 301 -33.42 -12.83 -14.75
N SER A 302 -33.02 -13.93 -14.13
CA SER A 302 -33.84 -15.15 -14.11
C SER A 302 -35.12 -15.00 -13.29
N ASN A 303 -36.19 -15.72 -13.67
CA ASN A 303 -37.49 -15.67 -12.94
C ASN A 303 -37.39 -16.08 -11.45
N PRO A 304 -36.54 -17.06 -11.05
CA PRO A 304 -36.31 -17.36 -9.63
C PRO A 304 -35.69 -16.19 -8.86
N VAL A 305 -34.73 -15.48 -9.48
CA VAL A 305 -34.12 -14.29 -8.87
C VAL A 305 -35.17 -13.18 -8.76
N LEU A 306 -35.98 -12.91 -9.79
CA LEU A 306 -37.06 -11.92 -9.73
C LEU A 306 -38.05 -12.18 -8.59
N ASN A 307 -38.46 -13.42 -8.38
CA ASN A 307 -39.40 -13.75 -7.29
C ASN A 307 -38.76 -13.51 -5.92
N LYS A 308 -37.48 -13.85 -5.74
CA LYS A 308 -36.73 -13.53 -4.50
C LYS A 308 -36.56 -12.03 -4.31
N LEU A 309 -36.26 -11.27 -5.37
CA LEU A 309 -36.20 -9.81 -5.31
C LEU A 309 -37.54 -9.22 -4.88
N LEU A 310 -38.66 -9.72 -5.40
CA LEU A 310 -39.99 -9.28 -4.98
C LEU A 310 -40.26 -9.59 -3.50
N ASP A 311 -39.92 -10.79 -3.02
CA ASP A 311 -40.06 -11.18 -1.62
C ASP A 311 -39.25 -10.27 -0.68
N GLU A 312 -37.97 -10.08 -1.00
CA GLU A 312 -37.06 -9.29 -0.17
C GLU A 312 -37.38 -7.79 -0.24
N LEU A 313 -37.78 -7.27 -1.40
CA LEU A 313 -38.19 -5.87 -1.55
C LEU A 313 -39.53 -5.55 -0.88
N GLN A 314 -40.44 -6.53 -0.77
CA GLN A 314 -41.63 -6.41 0.07
C GLN A 314 -41.26 -6.44 1.56
N HIS A 315 -40.37 -7.35 1.97
CA HIS A 315 -39.92 -7.45 3.36
C HIS A 315 -39.20 -6.18 3.84
N VAL A 316 -38.42 -5.52 2.98
CA VAL A 316 -37.78 -4.23 3.30
C VAL A 316 -38.69 -3.01 3.08
N THR A 317 -40.00 -3.22 2.87
CA THR A 317 -41.05 -2.19 2.66
C THR A 317 -40.86 -1.28 1.44
N VAL A 318 -40.02 -1.68 0.49
CA VAL A 318 -39.78 -0.93 -0.77
C VAL A 318 -40.96 -1.12 -1.74
N LEU A 319 -41.58 -2.29 -1.74
CA LEU A 319 -42.81 -2.59 -2.49
C LEU A 319 -43.96 -2.84 -1.51
N THR A 320 -45.15 -2.37 -1.85
CA THR A 320 -46.36 -2.73 -1.09
C THR A 320 -46.83 -4.14 -1.45
N ASP A 321 -47.61 -4.76 -0.57
CA ASP A 321 -48.14 -6.12 -0.78
C ASP A 321 -48.93 -6.22 -2.10
N ALA A 322 -49.75 -5.19 -2.39
CA ALA A 322 -50.50 -5.09 -3.63
C ALA A 322 -49.61 -4.93 -4.89
N GLU A 323 -48.49 -4.18 -4.81
CA GLU A 323 -47.58 -3.99 -5.94
C GLU A 323 -46.78 -5.26 -6.26
N GLY A 324 -46.31 -5.98 -5.24
CA GLY A 324 -45.57 -7.22 -5.46
C GLY A 324 -46.46 -8.40 -5.86
N GLU A 325 -47.71 -8.48 -5.39
CA GLU A 325 -48.68 -9.45 -5.91
C GLU A 325 -49.07 -9.17 -7.37
N ALA A 326 -49.29 -7.89 -7.73
CA ALA A 326 -49.60 -7.49 -9.10
C ALA A 326 -48.45 -7.78 -10.09
N ALA A 327 -47.19 -7.66 -9.65
CA ALA A 327 -46.02 -8.00 -10.47
C ALA A 327 -45.83 -9.52 -10.62
N ARG A 328 -46.24 -10.33 -9.64
CA ARG A 328 -46.11 -11.80 -9.68
C ARG A 328 -47.01 -12.46 -10.72
N ALA A 329 -48.18 -11.88 -10.98
CA ALA A 329 -49.16 -12.39 -11.96
C ALA A 329 -48.72 -12.22 -13.43
N LYS A 330 -47.60 -11.53 -13.69
CA LYS A 330 -47.12 -11.17 -15.03
C LYS A 330 -46.01 -12.10 -15.56
N PRO A 331 -45.85 -12.22 -16.90
CA PRO A 331 -44.74 -12.94 -17.50
C PRO A 331 -43.39 -12.32 -17.13
N ARG A 332 -42.31 -13.12 -17.16
CA ARG A 332 -40.97 -12.77 -16.63
C ARG A 332 -40.47 -11.39 -17.08
N ASP A 333 -40.55 -11.07 -18.37
CA ASP A 333 -39.95 -9.84 -18.91
C ASP A 333 -40.74 -8.59 -18.50
N GLU A 334 -42.07 -8.70 -18.41
CA GLU A 334 -42.93 -7.64 -17.89
C GLU A 334 -42.76 -7.48 -16.38
N LYS A 335 -42.60 -8.59 -15.65
CA LYS A 335 -42.30 -8.60 -14.22
C LYS A 335 -40.97 -7.90 -13.92
N ALA A 336 -39.91 -8.19 -14.68
CA ALA A 336 -38.61 -7.53 -14.53
C ALA A 336 -38.71 -6.03 -14.83
N ARG A 337 -39.46 -5.67 -15.89
CA ARG A 337 -39.67 -4.29 -16.30
C ARG A 337 -40.43 -3.49 -15.25
N ASP A 338 -41.49 -4.06 -14.69
CA ASP A 338 -42.30 -3.39 -13.69
C ASP A 338 -41.55 -3.26 -12.36
N LEU A 339 -40.82 -4.29 -11.94
CA LEU A 339 -40.02 -4.24 -10.71
C LEU A 339 -38.99 -3.12 -10.76
N ILE A 340 -38.19 -3.03 -11.84
CA ILE A 340 -37.18 -1.98 -11.93
C ILE A 340 -37.80 -0.58 -12.10
N ASP A 341 -38.95 -0.47 -12.76
CA ASP A 341 -39.63 0.82 -12.91
C ASP A 341 -40.32 1.31 -11.63
N MET A 342 -40.98 0.41 -10.90
CA MET A 342 -41.61 0.76 -9.63
C MET A 342 -40.55 1.23 -8.63
N VAL A 343 -39.45 0.49 -8.51
CA VAL A 343 -38.35 0.85 -7.63
C VAL A 343 -37.70 2.16 -8.04
N ARG A 344 -37.45 2.37 -9.35
CA ARG A 344 -36.88 3.63 -9.86
C ARG A 344 -37.81 4.82 -9.61
N LYS A 345 -39.12 4.65 -9.81
CA LYS A 345 -40.15 5.69 -9.55
C LYS A 345 -40.26 6.04 -8.07
N LYS A 346 -39.98 5.10 -7.16
CA LYS A 346 -39.96 5.33 -5.71
C LYS A 346 -38.68 6.04 -5.23
N GLY A 347 -37.69 6.25 -6.09
CA GLY A 347 -36.54 7.12 -5.85
C GLY A 347 -35.22 6.39 -5.64
N ALA A 348 -34.17 7.17 -5.37
CA ALA A 348 -32.79 6.68 -5.29
C ALA A 348 -32.54 5.73 -4.12
N GLU A 349 -33.24 5.90 -3.00
CA GLU A 349 -33.12 5.02 -1.83
C GLU A 349 -33.71 3.63 -2.11
N ALA A 350 -34.90 3.57 -2.73
CA ALA A 350 -35.49 2.33 -3.22
C ALA A 350 -34.58 1.65 -4.26
N SER A 351 -34.01 2.44 -5.17
CA SER A 351 -33.07 1.98 -6.19
C SER A 351 -31.78 1.38 -5.60
N SER A 352 -31.22 2.03 -4.58
CA SER A 352 -30.04 1.52 -3.87
C SER A 352 -30.34 0.22 -3.11
N LYS A 353 -31.50 0.16 -2.42
CA LYS A 353 -31.96 -1.07 -1.74
C LYS A 353 -32.17 -2.22 -2.73
N MET A 354 -32.72 -1.97 -3.91
CA MET A 354 -32.82 -2.98 -4.97
C MET A 354 -31.47 -3.45 -5.47
N ILE A 355 -30.49 -2.56 -5.66
CA ILE A 355 -29.14 -2.96 -6.07
C ILE A 355 -28.48 -3.85 -5.00
N ALA A 356 -28.63 -3.51 -3.71
CA ALA A 356 -28.08 -4.30 -2.60
C ALA A 356 -28.74 -5.69 -2.50
N VAL A 357 -30.07 -5.75 -2.57
CA VAL A 357 -30.85 -7.00 -2.55
C VAL A 357 -30.53 -7.86 -3.79
N PHE A 358 -30.33 -7.22 -4.94
CA PHE A 358 -29.94 -7.91 -6.17
C PHE A 358 -28.52 -8.45 -6.11
N TYR A 359 -27.58 -7.71 -5.53
CA TYR A 359 -26.21 -8.19 -5.32
C TYR A 359 -26.15 -9.41 -4.37
N ALA A 360 -26.97 -9.43 -3.32
CA ALA A 360 -27.04 -10.56 -2.41
C ALA A 360 -27.58 -11.83 -3.10
N ASN A 361 -28.45 -11.68 -4.10
CA ASN A 361 -29.10 -12.79 -4.79
C ASN A 361 -28.38 -13.24 -6.07
N ASP A 362 -27.75 -12.31 -6.79
CA ASP A 362 -26.95 -12.60 -8.00
C ASP A 362 -25.79 -11.59 -8.15
N PRO A 363 -24.67 -11.83 -7.43
CA PRO A 363 -23.54 -10.91 -7.43
C PRO A 363 -22.79 -10.85 -8.77
N TYR A 364 -22.86 -11.93 -9.55
CA TYR A 364 -22.22 -12.02 -10.87
C TYR A 364 -22.96 -11.14 -11.88
N LEU A 365 -24.28 -11.23 -11.94
CA LEU A 365 -25.09 -10.40 -12.82
C LEU A 365 -25.07 -8.92 -12.39
N CYS A 366 -25.01 -8.64 -11.09
CA CYS A 366 -24.80 -7.26 -10.59
C CYS A 366 -23.49 -6.62 -11.06
N LYS A 367 -22.40 -7.39 -11.06
CA LYS A 367 -21.10 -6.91 -11.56
C LYS A 367 -21.11 -6.72 -13.07
N GLU A 368 -21.75 -7.61 -13.81
CA GLU A 368 -21.90 -7.51 -15.27
C GLU A 368 -22.75 -6.30 -15.69
N LEU A 369 -23.75 -5.95 -14.89
CA LEU A 369 -24.64 -4.81 -15.13
C LEU A 369 -24.08 -3.46 -14.66
N GLY A 370 -22.86 -3.43 -14.11
CA GLY A 370 -22.21 -2.19 -13.63
C GLY A 370 -22.96 -1.52 -12.47
N LEU A 371 -23.68 -2.31 -11.66
CA LEU A 371 -24.52 -1.81 -10.58
C LEU A 371 -23.75 -1.57 -9.26
N LEU A 372 -22.51 -2.06 -9.17
CA LEU A 372 -21.59 -1.88 -8.04
C LEU A 372 -20.72 -0.64 -8.26
#